data_AF-A0A382U6U0-F1
#
_entry.id   AF-A0A382U6U0-F1
#
_cell.length_a   1.000
_cell.length_b   1.000
_cell.length_c   1.000
_cell.angle_alpha   90.00
_cell.angle_beta   90.00
_cell.angle_gamma   90.00
#
_symmetry.space_group_name_H-M   'P 1'
#
loop_
_entity.id
_entity.type
_entity.pdbx_description
1 polymer ?
#
loop_
_entity_poly.entity_id
_entity_poly.type
_entity_poly.pdbx_seq_one_letter_code
_entity_poly.pdbx_strand_id
1 'polypeptide(L)'
;MFLVIILIGFSIVNYYLNREFHILANVDPWREVGTYLRENIKKDDQVINIGGGLSLMYYSRLNDPILGANMVTLKQMKIHENGRVWLIVSNPAHKKEGEEAIQWMNKHYNIIAEKKYYKDSDYIKKTKLFKKEFLEYRIKTYLYGGTNYYNTIMVE
;
A
#
# COMPACT_ATOMS: atom_id res chain seq x y z
N MET A 1 -40.49 -17.92 -9.86
CA MET A 1 -39.71 -16.67 -10.04
C MET A 1 -39.26 -16.08 -8.70
N PHE A 2 -40.17 -15.89 -7.73
CA PHE A 2 -39.83 -15.36 -6.39
C PHE A 2 -38.79 -16.16 -5.61
N LEU A 3 -38.88 -17.50 -5.65
CA LEU A 3 -37.95 -18.40 -4.96
C LEU A 3 -36.51 -18.30 -5.49
N VAL A 4 -36.36 -18.06 -6.80
CA VAL A 4 -35.06 -17.88 -7.46
C VAL A 4 -34.42 -16.57 -7.00
N ILE A 5 -35.21 -15.50 -6.86
CA ILE A 5 -34.73 -14.20 -6.37
C ILE A 5 -34.29 -14.30 -4.91
N ILE A 6 -35.04 -15.02 -4.06
CA ILE A 6 -34.67 -15.25 -2.65
C ILE A 6 -33.39 -16.07 -2.54
N LEU A 7 -33.24 -17.14 -3.34
CA LEU A 7 -32.03 -17.97 -3.34
C LEU A 7 -30.81 -17.20 -3.85
N ILE A 8 -30.96 -16.39 -4.89
CA ILE A 8 -29.89 -15.50 -5.38
C ILE A 8 -29.53 -14.47 -4.29
N GLY A 9 -30.53 -13.85 -3.67
CA GLY A 9 -30.33 -12.90 -2.57
C GLY A 9 -29.62 -13.52 -1.38
N PHE A 10 -30.01 -14.73 -0.97
CA PHE A 10 -29.41 -15.45 0.14
C PHE A 10 -27.99 -15.93 -0.18
N SER A 11 -27.73 -16.36 -1.42
CA SER A 11 -26.39 -16.77 -1.87
C SER A 11 -25.43 -15.58 -1.99
N ILE A 12 -25.91 -14.44 -2.47
CA ILE A 12 -25.19 -13.16 -2.45
C ILE A 12 -24.88 -12.81 -0.99
N VAL A 13 -25.89 -12.71 -0.12
CA VAL A 13 -25.71 -12.34 1.28
C VAL A 13 -24.75 -13.28 2.02
N ASN A 14 -24.81 -14.59 1.79
CA ASN A 14 -23.87 -15.55 2.39
C ASN A 14 -22.46 -15.49 1.82
N TYR A 15 -22.29 -15.34 0.50
CA TYR A 15 -20.97 -15.12 -0.12
C TYR A 15 -20.31 -13.85 0.42
N TYR A 16 -21.12 -12.81 0.71
CA TYR A 16 -20.64 -11.51 1.16
C TYR A 16 -20.52 -11.37 2.69
N LEU A 17 -21.25 -12.15 3.50
CA LEU A 17 -21.11 -12.20 4.98
C LEU A 17 -20.14 -13.28 5.46
N ASN A 18 -19.99 -14.39 4.74
CA ASN A 18 -19.18 -15.53 5.17
C ASN A 18 -18.00 -15.74 4.22
N ARG A 19 -16.80 -15.60 4.80
CA ARG A 19 -15.48 -15.98 4.25
C ARG A 19 -14.93 -15.19 3.07
N GLU A 20 -15.70 -14.84 2.04
CA GLU A 20 -15.09 -14.37 0.77
C GLU A 20 -14.76 -12.87 0.70
N PHE A 21 -15.55 -12.03 1.38
CA PHE A 21 -15.17 -10.61 1.57
C PHE A 21 -13.94 -10.44 2.46
N HIS A 22 -13.69 -11.44 3.31
CA HIS A 22 -12.54 -11.54 4.19
C HIS A 22 -11.45 -12.48 3.63
N ILE A 23 -11.46 -12.87 2.35
CA ILE A 23 -10.34 -13.64 1.77
C ILE A 23 -9.02 -12.87 1.91
N LEU A 24 -9.08 -11.54 1.89
CA LEU A 24 -7.93 -10.71 2.23
C LEU A 24 -7.54 -10.79 3.71
N ALA A 25 -8.40 -11.18 4.65
CA ALA A 25 -8.06 -11.26 6.07
C ALA A 25 -7.10 -12.41 6.41
N ASN A 26 -7.09 -13.51 5.62
CA ASN A 26 -6.37 -14.73 5.96
C ASN A 26 -4.97 -14.87 5.34
N VAL A 27 -4.63 -14.04 4.36
CA VAL A 27 -3.26 -14.00 3.83
C VAL A 27 -2.52 -12.89 4.54
N ASP A 28 -1.35 -13.18 5.11
CA ASP A 28 -0.48 -12.19 5.72
C ASP A 28 0.50 -11.64 4.65
N PRO A 29 0.17 -10.53 3.98
CA PRO A 29 0.96 -9.98 2.90
C PRO A 29 2.28 -9.40 3.39
N TRP A 30 2.41 -9.20 4.71
CA TRP A 30 3.52 -8.51 5.33
C TRP A 30 4.81 -9.32 5.25
N ARG A 31 4.73 -10.65 5.14
CA ARG A 31 5.91 -11.49 4.92
C ARG A 31 6.58 -11.16 3.59
N GLU A 32 5.82 -11.08 2.51
CA GLU A 32 6.33 -10.79 1.18
C GLU A 32 6.83 -9.34 1.07
N VAL A 33 6.04 -8.39 1.59
CA VAL A 33 6.41 -6.97 1.65
C VAL A 33 7.69 -6.78 2.46
N GLY A 34 7.77 -7.37 3.66
CA GLY A 34 8.94 -7.27 4.52
C GLY A 34 10.18 -7.91 3.92
N THR A 35 10.04 -9.08 3.28
CA THR A 35 11.14 -9.74 2.56
C THR A 35 11.67 -8.86 1.44
N TYR A 36 10.77 -8.29 0.62
CA TYR A 36 11.15 -7.40 -0.47
C TYR A 36 11.86 -6.14 0.03
N LEU A 37 11.36 -5.49 1.08
CA LEU A 37 12.00 -4.32 1.67
C LEU A 37 13.39 -4.65 2.22
N ARG A 38 13.53 -5.77 2.94
CA ARG A 38 14.81 -6.24 3.49
C ARG A 38 15.87 -6.44 2.40
N GLU A 39 15.47 -6.88 1.21
CA GLU A 39 16.37 -7.13 0.09
C GLU A 39 16.77 -5.86 -0.69
N ASN A 40 16.00 -4.77 -0.57
CA ASN A 40 16.14 -3.59 -1.44
C ASN A 40 16.46 -2.28 -0.70
N ILE A 41 16.22 -2.23 0.61
CA ILE A 41 16.57 -1.08 1.43
C ILE A 41 18.09 -0.93 1.51
N LYS A 42 18.56 0.29 1.29
CA LYS A 42 19.95 0.68 1.48
C LYS A 42 20.08 1.49 2.75
N LYS A 43 21.32 1.61 3.22
CA LYS A 43 21.67 2.53 4.30
C LYS A 43 21.17 3.93 3.94
N ASP A 44 20.59 4.61 4.92
CA ASP A 44 20.04 5.97 4.83
C ASP A 44 18.72 6.12 4.03
N ASP A 45 18.12 5.01 3.57
CA ASP A 45 16.75 5.03 3.07
C ASP A 45 15.78 5.38 4.23
N GLN A 46 14.85 6.31 3.98
CA GLN A 46 13.80 6.58 4.96
C GLN A 46 12.53 5.79 4.60
N VAL A 47 11.91 5.16 5.59
CA VAL A 47 10.72 4.31 5.38
C VAL A 47 9.50 4.94 6.04
N ILE A 48 8.50 5.22 5.21
CA ILE A 48 7.23 5.78 5.60
C ILE A 48 6.13 4.74 5.42
N ASN A 49 5.30 4.58 6.44
CA ASN A 49 4.16 3.69 6.40
C ASN A 49 2.86 4.42 6.73
N ILE A 50 1.88 4.27 5.84
CA ILE A 50 0.51 4.77 6.00
C ILE A 50 -0.40 3.55 6.12
N GLY A 51 -1.06 3.47 7.27
CA GLY A 51 -2.04 2.42 7.58
C GLY A 51 -1.48 1.03 7.88
N GLY A 52 -0.16 0.86 7.90
CA GLY A 52 0.47 -0.40 8.30
C GLY A 52 0.80 -0.46 9.79
N GLY A 53 0.91 -1.68 10.32
CA GLY A 53 1.13 -1.94 11.75
C GLY A 53 2.45 -2.66 12.06
N LEU A 54 2.55 -3.17 13.29
CA LEU A 54 3.69 -3.92 13.85
C LEU A 54 4.20 -5.05 12.94
N SER A 55 3.31 -5.68 12.15
CA SER A 55 3.63 -6.78 11.24
C SER A 55 4.72 -6.41 10.23
N LEU A 56 4.73 -5.18 9.73
CA LEU A 56 5.74 -4.75 8.75
C LEU A 56 7.15 -4.74 9.36
N MET A 57 7.30 -4.19 10.56
CA MET A 57 8.59 -4.13 11.27
C MET A 57 9.14 -5.53 11.53
N TYR A 58 8.27 -6.46 11.91
CA TYR A 58 8.64 -7.85 12.21
C TYR A 58 9.29 -8.55 11.00
N TYR A 59 8.69 -8.43 9.81
CA TYR A 59 9.20 -9.13 8.62
C TYR A 59 10.35 -8.40 7.92
N SER A 60 10.37 -7.07 7.99
CA SER A 60 11.43 -6.29 7.35
C SER A 60 12.75 -6.33 8.12
N ARG A 61 12.70 -6.61 9.44
CA ARG A 61 13.87 -6.57 10.36
C ARG A 61 14.67 -5.27 10.25
N LEU A 62 13.98 -4.19 9.92
CA LEU A 62 14.62 -2.88 9.78
C LEU A 62 15.01 -2.37 11.17
N ASN A 63 16.27 -2.00 11.31
CA ASN A 63 16.77 -1.32 12.51
C ASN A 63 16.38 0.17 12.51
N ASP A 64 16.11 0.74 11.33
CA ASP A 64 15.63 2.11 11.20
C ASP A 64 14.14 2.20 11.56
N PRO A 65 13.73 3.25 12.30
CA PRO A 65 12.35 3.40 12.70
C PRO A 65 11.44 3.56 11.48
N ILE A 66 10.46 2.68 11.34
CA ILE A 66 9.36 2.87 10.40
C ILE A 66 8.56 4.06 10.91
N LEU A 67 8.55 5.15 10.14
CA LEU A 67 7.81 6.34 10.49
C LEU A 67 6.32 6.09 10.19
N GLY A 68 5.50 6.03 11.24
CA GLY A 68 4.05 6.11 11.09
C GLY A 68 3.70 7.49 10.54
N ALA A 69 3.26 7.55 9.29
CA ALA A 69 3.00 8.83 8.66
C ALA A 69 1.56 9.29 8.82
N ASN A 70 1.45 10.56 9.17
CA ASN A 70 0.35 11.41 8.75
C ASN A 70 0.87 12.41 7.69
N MET A 71 -0.03 13.12 7.03
CA MET A 71 0.33 14.09 6.00
C MET A 71 1.22 15.24 6.50
N VAL A 72 1.23 15.54 7.80
CA VAL A 72 2.08 16.59 8.37
C VAL A 72 3.54 16.13 8.39
N THR A 73 3.80 14.93 8.91
CA THR A 73 5.13 14.31 8.93
C THR A 73 5.70 14.20 7.51
N LEU A 74 4.88 13.76 6.56
CA LEU A 74 5.27 13.58 5.17
C LEU A 74 5.65 14.93 4.51
N LYS A 75 4.91 16.00 4.79
CA LYS A 75 5.20 17.35 4.27
C LYS A 75 6.42 18.02 4.89
N GLN A 76 6.77 17.66 6.12
CA GLN A 76 7.95 18.19 6.82
C GLN A 76 9.24 17.45 6.46
N MET A 77 9.11 16.25 5.89
CA MET A 77 10.22 15.43 5.46
C MET A 77 10.95 16.07 4.28
N LYS A 78 12.26 16.24 4.43
CA LYS A 78 13.15 16.63 3.34
C LYS A 78 14.00 15.43 2.97
N ILE A 79 13.78 14.89 1.78
CA ILE A 79 14.68 13.88 1.22
C ILE A 79 15.92 14.61 0.72
N HIS A 80 17.10 14.10 1.07
CA HIS A 80 18.35 14.57 0.47
C HIS A 80 18.30 14.40 -1.05
N GLU A 81 19.04 15.22 -1.81
CA GLU A 81 18.97 15.18 -3.29
C GLU A 81 19.26 13.79 -3.89
N ASN A 82 20.09 13.00 -3.19
CA ASN A 82 20.43 11.61 -3.54
C ASN A 82 19.80 10.58 -2.59
N GLY A 83 18.95 11.02 -1.67
CA GLY A 83 18.26 10.16 -0.73
C GLY A 83 17.13 9.38 -1.39
N ARG A 84 16.77 8.24 -0.77
CA ARG A 84 15.63 7.44 -1.18
C ARG A 84 14.60 7.33 -0.07
N VAL A 85 13.35 7.24 -0.48
CA VAL A 85 12.22 7.05 0.43
C VAL A 85 11.33 5.94 -0.03
N TRP A 86 11.03 5.04 0.89
CA TRP A 86 10.01 4.03 0.73
C TRP A 86 8.70 4.55 1.29
N LEU A 87 7.67 4.69 0.44
CA LEU A 87 6.30 4.93 0.87
C LEU A 87 5.50 3.64 0.78
N ILE A 88 4.95 3.20 1.90
CA ILE A 88 4.13 1.99 2.01
C ILE A 88 2.72 2.44 2.37
N VAL A 89 1.77 2.15 1.49
CA VAL A 89 0.35 2.45 1.69
C VAL A 89 -0.39 1.13 1.84
N SER A 90 -1.05 0.96 2.97
CA SER A 90 -1.85 -0.21 3.28
C SER A 90 -3.14 0.21 3.98
N ASN A 91 -4.12 -0.69 3.99
CA ASN A 91 -5.40 -0.55 4.69
C ASN A 91 -6.43 0.41 4.02
N PRO A 92 -7.65 -0.08 3.69
CA PRO A 92 -8.72 0.76 3.15
C PRO A 92 -9.11 1.94 4.02
N ALA A 93 -8.97 1.83 5.35
CA ALA A 93 -9.31 2.90 6.29
C ALA A 93 -8.47 4.17 6.06
N HIS A 94 -7.26 4.01 5.51
CA HIS A 94 -6.31 5.09 5.22
C HIS A 94 -6.22 5.39 3.72
N LYS A 95 -7.19 4.95 2.91
CA LYS A 95 -7.16 5.12 1.45
C LYS A 95 -6.94 6.59 1.05
N LYS A 96 -7.73 7.51 1.63
CA LYS A 96 -7.64 8.95 1.34
C LYS A 96 -6.25 9.51 1.66
N GLU A 97 -5.74 9.22 2.85
CA GLU A 97 -4.42 9.66 3.31
C GLU A 97 -3.30 9.07 2.46
N GLY A 98 -3.44 7.79 2.07
CA GLY A 98 -2.54 7.10 1.17
C GLY A 98 -2.51 7.74 -0.23
N GLU A 99 -3.67 8.08 -0.79
CA GLU A 99 -3.78 8.76 -2.09
C GLU A 99 -3.20 10.17 -2.04
N GLU A 100 -3.49 10.94 -0.97
CA GLU A 100 -2.90 12.26 -0.75
C GLU A 100 -1.37 12.19 -0.62
N ALA A 101 -0.86 11.18 0.09
CA ALA A 101 0.57 10.95 0.23
C ALA A 101 1.24 10.60 -1.11
N ILE A 102 0.64 9.69 -1.89
CA ILE A 102 1.14 9.33 -3.22
C ILE A 102 1.16 10.56 -4.14
N GLN A 103 0.07 11.33 -4.17
CA GLN A 103 -0.01 12.54 -4.97
C GLN A 103 1.05 13.57 -4.56
N TRP A 104 1.24 13.77 -3.26
CA TRP A 104 2.25 14.69 -2.76
C TRP A 104 3.66 14.20 -3.12
N MET A 105 3.97 12.91 -2.92
CA MET A 105 5.29 12.35 -3.24
C MET A 105 5.58 12.46 -4.75
N ASN A 106 4.62 12.10 -5.61
CA ASN A 106 4.77 12.23 -7.06
C ASN A 106 5.00 13.68 -7.52
N LYS A 107 4.52 14.67 -6.77
CA LYS A 107 4.72 16.10 -7.09
C LYS A 107 6.12 16.59 -6.74
N HIS A 108 6.78 16.00 -5.73
CA HIS A 108 8.04 16.52 -5.18
C HIS A 108 9.24 15.62 -5.46
N TYR A 109 9.01 14.35 -5.78
CA TYR A 109 10.04 13.34 -5.90
C TYR A 109 9.79 12.44 -7.10
N ASN A 110 10.87 11.82 -7.55
CA ASN A 110 10.84 10.94 -8.70
C ASN A 110 10.54 9.52 -8.25
N ILE A 111 9.54 8.88 -8.88
CA ILE A 111 9.30 7.45 -8.65
C ILE A 111 10.41 6.63 -9.31
N ILE A 112 11.01 5.72 -8.53
CA ILE A 112 12.03 4.76 -8.99
C ILE A 112 11.38 3.40 -9.21
N ALA A 113 10.55 2.95 -8.27
CA ALA A 113 9.88 1.65 -8.36
C ALA A 113 8.49 1.68 -7.70
N GLU A 114 7.57 0.89 -8.25
CA GLU A 114 6.27 0.59 -7.67
C GLU A 114 6.08 -0.92 -7.59
N LYS A 115 5.57 -1.41 -6.45
CA LYS A 115 5.14 -2.79 -6.31
C LYS A 115 3.80 -2.87 -5.59
N LYS A 116 2.90 -3.69 -6.13
CA LYS A 116 1.51 -3.83 -5.66
C LYS A 116 1.29 -5.25 -5.20
N TYR A 117 0.67 -5.43 -4.05
CA TYR A 117 0.49 -6.73 -3.42
C TYR A 117 -0.99 -7.03 -3.18
N TYR A 118 -1.36 -8.29 -3.41
CA TYR A 118 -2.69 -8.85 -3.13
C TYR A 118 -3.82 -8.06 -3.79
N LYS A 119 -3.94 -8.24 -5.11
CA LYS A 119 -5.03 -7.68 -5.90
C LYS A 119 -6.36 -8.30 -5.49
N ASP A 120 -7.39 -7.48 -5.28
CA ASP A 120 -8.76 -7.96 -5.11
C ASP A 120 -9.33 -8.34 -6.49
N SER A 121 -9.50 -9.64 -6.73
CA SER A 121 -10.03 -10.18 -8.00
C SER A 121 -11.45 -9.68 -8.31
N ASP A 122 -12.21 -9.29 -7.26
CA ASP A 122 -13.58 -8.82 -7.40
C ASP A 122 -13.70 -7.28 -7.32
N TYR A 123 -12.59 -6.54 -7.31
CA TYR A 123 -12.57 -5.08 -7.18
C TYR A 123 -13.56 -4.37 -8.12
N ILE A 124 -13.58 -4.74 -9.41
CA ILE A 124 -14.46 -4.12 -10.42
C ILE A 124 -15.94 -4.38 -10.08
N LYS A 125 -16.27 -5.63 -9.72
CA LYS A 125 -17.65 -6.02 -9.37
C LYS A 125 -18.11 -5.30 -8.10
N LYS A 126 -17.27 -5.28 -7.06
CA LYS A 126 -17.54 -4.63 -5.78
C LYS A 126 -17.78 -3.13 -5.94
N THR A 127 -16.89 -2.44 -6.64
CA THR A 127 -17.01 -0.98 -6.88
C THR A 127 -18.29 -0.63 -7.64
N LYS A 128 -18.63 -1.41 -8.68
CA LYS A 128 -19.86 -1.21 -9.47
C LYS A 128 -21.14 -1.43 -8.67
N LEU A 129 -21.17 -2.48 -7.84
CA LEU A 129 -22.37 -2.89 -7.10
C LEU A 129 -22.65 -2.00 -5.89
N PHE A 130 -21.62 -1.71 -5.08
CA PHE A 130 -21.81 -1.05 -3.80
C PHE A 130 -21.70 0.47 -3.87
N LYS A 131 -21.18 1.03 -4.98
CA LYS A 131 -20.87 2.47 -5.10
C LYS A 131 -20.05 2.98 -3.90
N LYS A 132 -19.20 2.12 -3.35
CA LYS A 132 -18.29 2.39 -2.24
C LYS A 132 -16.85 2.28 -2.75
N GLU A 133 -15.96 2.94 -2.04
CA GLU A 133 -14.54 2.89 -2.35
C GLU A 133 -13.90 1.62 -1.79
N PHE A 134 -13.41 0.77 -2.69
CA PHE A 134 -12.58 -0.38 -2.35
C PHE A 134 -11.12 -0.09 -2.73
N LEU A 135 -10.20 -0.82 -2.13
CA LEU A 135 -8.82 -0.87 -2.63
C LEU A 135 -8.72 -1.95 -3.70
N GLU A 136 -8.11 -1.62 -4.85
CA GLU A 136 -7.78 -2.64 -5.86
C GLU A 136 -6.65 -3.56 -5.38
N TYR A 137 -5.72 -3.03 -4.59
CA TYR A 137 -4.59 -3.78 -4.00
C TYR A 137 -4.52 -3.51 -2.50
N ARG A 138 -4.22 -4.54 -1.72
CA ARG A 138 -4.17 -4.41 -0.26
C ARG A 138 -3.00 -3.57 0.23
N ILE A 139 -1.85 -3.68 -0.44
CA ILE A 139 -0.64 -2.93 -0.13
C ILE A 139 -0.01 -2.43 -1.42
N LYS A 140 0.43 -1.18 -1.42
CA LYS A 140 1.28 -0.60 -2.47
C LYS A 140 2.56 -0.07 -1.82
N THR A 141 3.70 -0.40 -2.40
CA THR A 141 5.00 0.09 -1.99
C THR A 141 5.61 0.89 -3.12
N TYR A 142 6.10 2.07 -2.81
CA TYR A 142 6.73 2.99 -3.73
C TYR A 142 8.14 3.28 -3.23
N LEU A 143 9.10 3.28 -4.15
CA LEU A 143 10.42 3.81 -3.93
C LEU A 143 10.54 5.14 -4.68
N TYR A 144 10.84 6.20 -3.95
CA TYR A 144 11.07 7.53 -4.46
C TYR A 144 12.53 7.93 -4.29
N GLY A 145 13.05 8.70 -5.24
CA GLY A 145 14.35 9.36 -5.16
C GLY A 145 14.19 10.88 -5.13
N GLY A 146 15.20 11.55 -4.56
CA GLY A 146 15.36 12.99 -4.71
C GLY A 146 15.38 13.43 -6.18
N THR A 147 15.21 14.73 -6.41
CA THR A 147 15.09 15.32 -7.76
C THR A 147 16.27 15.02 -8.68
N ASN A 148 17.49 14.85 -8.14
CA ASN A 148 18.71 14.54 -8.89
C ASN A 148 19.10 13.04 -8.88
N TYR A 149 18.26 12.17 -8.33
CA TYR A 149 18.62 10.75 -8.13
C TYR A 149 18.98 10.03 -9.43
N TYR A 150 18.28 10.31 -10.53
CA TYR A 150 18.57 9.72 -11.84
C TYR A 150 19.91 10.17 -12.45
N ASN A 151 20.35 11.40 -12.16
CA ASN A 151 21.66 11.88 -12.62
C ASN A 151 22.82 11.18 -11.90
N THR A 152 22.57 10.61 -10.72
CA THR A 152 23.60 9.89 -9.94
C THR A 152 23.77 8.45 -10.44
N ILE A 153 22.67 7.77 -10.79
CA ILE A 153 22.73 6.37 -11.29
C ILE A 153 23.38 6.27 -12.69
N MET A 154 23.31 7.33 -13.49
CA MET A 154 23.86 7.34 -14.86
C MET A 154 25.35 7.71 -14.92
N VAL A 155 25.97 8.02 -13.78
CA VAL A 155 27.37 8.47 -13.68
C VAL A 155 28.26 7.45 -12.94
N GLU A 156 27.65 6.43 -12.31
CA GLU A 156 28.33 5.24 -11.76
C GLU A 156 28.34 4.08 -12.75
#